data_AF-A0A7S3GV68-F1
#
_entry.id   AF-A0A7S3GV68-F1
#
_cell.length_a   1.000
_cell.length_b   1.000
_cell.length_c   1.000
_cell.angle_alpha   90.00
_cell.angle_beta   90.00
_cell.angle_gamma   90.00
#
_symmetry.space_group_name_H-M   'P 1'
#
loop_
_entity.id
_entity.type
_entity.pdbx_description
1 polymer ?
#
loop_
_entity_poly.entity_id
_entity_poly.type
_entity_poly.pdbx_seq_one_letter_code
_entity_poly.pdbx_strand_id
1 'polypeptide(L)'
;KSSVTIVGVGKTMQKHLLQNLLCEIDILANDFATSRAIFAIDSLSIDMQDKFIEWAQKSPHNRTVLTAVAPRFEKNGLYLNSGSTGMPREGKIAHARNIVLHEYQKGEPTEYIVQIDLDIVGWDLGGVRDSFGRSSQWDVACAHGVILFGIYR
;
A
#
# COMPACT_ATOMS: atom_id res chain seq x y z
N LYS A 1 15.26 -0.65 18.62
CA LYS A 1 14.24 -1.10 17.63
C LYS A 1 14.29 -0.13 16.45
N SER A 2 14.18 -0.63 15.23
CA SER A 2 14.25 0.15 13.98
C SER A 2 12.95 0.89 13.66
N SER A 3 12.93 1.66 12.56
CA SER A 3 11.75 2.36 12.05
C SER A 3 11.28 1.81 10.69
N VAL A 4 9.96 1.80 10.46
CA VAL A 4 9.37 1.32 9.20
C VAL A 4 8.30 2.27 8.67
N THR A 5 8.25 2.45 7.34
CA THR A 5 7.05 2.97 6.68
C THR A 5 6.41 1.88 5.83
N ILE A 6 5.14 1.59 6.10
CA ILE A 6 4.31 0.67 5.32
C ILE A 6 3.59 1.51 4.27
N VAL A 7 3.88 1.26 3.00
CA VAL A 7 3.32 1.96 1.85
C VAL A 7 2.43 1.01 1.07
N GLY A 8 1.23 1.44 0.69
CA GLY A 8 0.28 0.53 0.06
C GLY A 8 -0.56 1.18 -1.03
N VAL A 9 -0.88 0.38 -2.05
CA VAL A 9 -1.81 0.76 -3.11
C VAL A 9 -2.94 -0.25 -3.23
N GLY A 10 -4.16 0.24 -3.39
CA GLY A 10 -5.34 -0.62 -3.49
C GLY A 10 -6.30 -0.11 -4.56
N LYS A 11 -6.99 -1.04 -5.22
CA LYS A 11 -8.10 -0.72 -6.13
C LYS A 11 -9.31 -1.56 -5.74
N THR A 12 -10.45 -0.93 -5.50
CA THR A 12 -11.72 -1.63 -5.24
C THR A 12 -11.56 -2.75 -4.19
N MET A 13 -11.07 -2.38 -3.02
CA MET A 13 -10.86 -3.35 -1.94
C MET A 13 -12.17 -3.97 -1.47
N GLN A 14 -12.15 -5.26 -1.17
CA GLN A 14 -13.30 -5.95 -0.61
C GLN A 14 -13.39 -5.71 0.91
N LYS A 15 -14.60 -5.43 1.41
CA LYS A 15 -14.84 -5.06 2.82
C LYS A 15 -14.34 -6.12 3.82
N HIS A 16 -14.38 -7.41 3.46
CA HIS A 16 -13.92 -8.50 4.33
C HIS A 16 -12.40 -8.65 4.37
N LEU A 17 -11.68 -8.22 3.32
CA LEU A 17 -10.22 -8.25 3.28
C LEU A 17 -9.61 -7.14 4.14
N LEU A 18 -10.30 -5.99 4.22
CA LEU A 18 -9.81 -4.82 4.95
C LEU A 18 -9.43 -5.14 6.40
N GLN A 19 -10.29 -5.85 7.14
CA GLN A 19 -10.06 -6.05 8.57
C GLN A 19 -8.85 -6.96 8.84
N ASN A 20 -8.67 -8.01 8.04
CA ASN A 20 -7.51 -8.89 8.14
C ASN A 20 -6.23 -8.14 7.79
N LEU A 21 -6.25 -7.39 6.68
CA LEU A 21 -5.10 -6.59 6.24
C LEU A 21 -4.66 -5.58 7.31
N LEU A 22 -5.61 -4.83 7.89
CA LEU A 22 -5.29 -3.86 8.95
C LEU A 22 -4.69 -4.54 10.20
N CYS A 23 -5.17 -5.73 10.54
CA CYS A 23 -4.62 -6.53 11.64
C CYS A 23 -3.18 -6.98 11.35
N GLU A 24 -2.89 -7.46 10.13
CA GLU A 24 -1.54 -7.84 9.72
C GLU A 24 -0.58 -6.65 9.72
N ILE A 25 -1.04 -5.48 9.28
CA ILE A 25 -0.28 -4.22 9.35
C ILE A 25 0.05 -3.86 10.80
N ASP A 26 -0.92 -3.98 11.71
CA ASP A 26 -0.70 -3.71 13.14
C ASP A 26 0.31 -4.69 13.75
N ILE A 27 0.22 -5.98 13.41
CA ILE A 27 1.17 -7.01 13.85
C ILE A 27 2.59 -6.67 13.40
N LEU A 28 2.77 -6.33 12.12
CA LEU A 28 4.07 -5.96 11.57
C LEU A 28 4.61 -4.66 12.19
N ALA A 29 3.76 -3.64 12.32
CA ALA A 29 4.12 -2.35 12.89
C ALA A 29 4.66 -2.45 14.33
N ASN A 30 4.14 -3.40 15.13
CA ASN A 30 4.56 -3.64 16.52
C ASN A 30 5.99 -4.20 16.66
N ASP A 31 6.58 -4.72 15.58
CA ASP A 31 7.96 -5.21 15.59
C ASP A 31 8.98 -4.05 15.59
N PHE A 32 8.54 -2.84 15.24
CA PHE A 32 9.37 -1.64 15.11
C PHE A 32 9.21 -0.68 16.30
N ALA A 33 10.18 0.23 16.52
CA ALA A 33 10.07 1.28 17.54
C ALA A 33 9.08 2.35 17.10
N THR A 34 9.18 2.72 15.83
CA THR A 34 8.31 3.68 15.20
C THR A 34 7.83 3.10 13.88
N SER A 35 6.56 3.32 13.57
CA SER A 35 5.96 2.92 12.31
C SER A 35 5.16 4.07 11.73
N ARG A 36 5.03 4.08 10.41
CA ARG A 36 4.14 4.96 9.66
C ARG A 36 3.41 4.13 8.62
N ALA A 37 2.18 4.51 8.30
CA ALA A 37 1.43 3.90 7.20
C ALA A 37 0.97 4.98 6.23
N ILE A 38 1.12 4.74 4.93
CA ILE A 38 0.67 5.63 3.85
C ILE A 38 0.02 4.79 2.76
N PHE A 39 -1.26 5.02 2.53
CA PHE A 39 -2.03 4.27 1.54
C PHE A 39 -2.61 5.18 0.49
N ALA A 40 -2.49 4.80 -0.78
CA ALA A 40 -3.22 5.39 -1.90
C ALA A 40 -4.25 4.38 -2.40
N ILE A 41 -5.52 4.67 -2.15
CA ILE A 41 -6.60 3.73 -2.46
C ILE A 41 -7.56 4.35 -3.47
N ASP A 42 -7.69 3.70 -4.63
CA ASP A 42 -8.64 4.06 -5.67
C ASP A 42 -10.02 3.47 -5.34
N SER A 43 -11.04 4.34 -5.38
CA SER A 43 -12.45 3.96 -5.32
C SER A 43 -12.85 3.19 -4.04
N LEU A 44 -12.65 3.81 -2.88
CA LEU A 44 -13.21 3.36 -1.60
C LEU A 44 -14.70 3.70 -1.48
N SER A 45 -15.51 2.76 -0.99
CA SER A 45 -16.84 3.11 -0.46
C SER A 45 -16.71 3.93 0.81
N ILE A 46 -17.69 4.80 1.10
CA ILE A 46 -17.74 5.65 2.31
C ILE A 46 -17.50 4.80 3.58
N ASP A 47 -18.25 3.70 3.74
CA ASP A 47 -18.09 2.73 4.85
C ASP A 47 -16.63 2.27 5.09
N MET A 48 -15.87 2.07 4.01
CA MET A 48 -14.49 1.60 4.11
C MET A 48 -13.52 2.73 4.38
N GLN A 49 -13.80 3.91 3.83
CA GLN A 49 -13.05 5.12 4.14
C GLN A 49 -13.15 5.42 5.64
N ASP A 50 -14.34 5.34 6.21
CA ASP A 50 -14.56 5.55 7.65
C ASP A 50 -13.77 4.55 8.50
N LYS A 51 -13.77 3.26 8.12
CA LYS A 51 -12.98 2.23 8.81
C LYS A 51 -11.48 2.48 8.75
N PHE A 52 -10.96 2.92 7.60
CA PHE A 52 -9.55 3.28 7.46
C PHE A 52 -9.19 4.49 8.32
N ILE A 53 -10.05 5.52 8.34
CA ILE A 53 -9.86 6.72 9.17
C ILE A 53 -9.90 6.34 10.65
N GLU A 54 -10.88 5.54 11.07
CA GLU A 54 -11.00 5.05 12.45
C GLU A 54 -9.75 4.27 12.87
N TRP A 55 -9.27 3.36 12.03
CA TRP A 55 -8.03 2.61 12.27
C TRP A 55 -6.79 3.52 12.33
N ALA A 56 -6.72 4.53 11.46
CA ALA A 56 -5.63 5.49 11.47
C ALA A 56 -5.62 6.34 12.75
N GLN A 57 -6.79 6.74 13.24
CA GLN A 57 -6.96 7.53 14.47
C GLN A 57 -6.67 6.75 15.75
N LYS A 58 -6.97 5.44 15.78
CA LYS A 58 -6.71 4.58 16.94
C LYS A 58 -5.24 4.19 17.09
N SER A 59 -4.42 4.54 16.11
CA SER A 59 -3.02 4.17 16.09
C SER A 59 -2.20 4.99 17.10
N PRO A 60 -1.36 4.34 17.93
CA PRO A 60 -0.34 5.05 18.70
C PRO A 60 0.78 5.61 17.81
N HIS A 61 0.78 5.30 16.52
CA HIS A 61 1.76 5.68 15.51
C HIS A 61 1.17 6.64 14.47
N ASN A 62 2.00 7.51 13.88
CA ASN A 62 1.57 8.50 12.89
C ASN A 62 1.12 7.79 11.59
N ARG A 63 -0.19 7.71 11.33
CA ARG A 63 -0.78 7.05 10.15
C ARG A 63 -1.47 8.05 9.24
N THR A 64 -1.30 7.89 7.94
CA THR A 64 -1.92 8.75 6.92
C THR A 64 -2.63 7.88 5.88
N VAL A 65 -3.91 8.17 5.64
CA VAL A 65 -4.69 7.51 4.59
C VAL A 65 -4.98 8.53 3.50
N LEU A 66 -4.57 8.21 2.26
CA LEU A 66 -4.80 9.04 1.09
C LEU A 66 -5.84 8.34 0.21
N THR A 67 -6.97 9.01 0.01
CA THR A 67 -7.87 8.66 -1.10
C THR A 67 -7.26 9.20 -2.38
N ALA A 68 -6.59 8.33 -3.15
CA ALA A 68 -6.06 8.70 -4.44
C ALA A 68 -7.21 8.78 -5.44
N VAL A 69 -7.60 10.00 -5.78
CA VAL A 69 -8.50 10.22 -6.91
C VAL A 69 -7.66 9.99 -8.16
N ALA A 70 -8.01 8.96 -8.95
CA ALA A 70 -7.34 8.72 -10.22
C ALA A 70 -7.31 10.04 -11.01
N PRO A 71 -6.14 10.58 -11.38
CA PRO A 71 -6.07 11.80 -12.16
C PRO A 71 -6.84 11.56 -13.46
N ARG A 72 -7.82 12.40 -13.72
CA ARG A 72 -8.40 12.53 -15.07
C ARG A 72 -7.29 13.14 -15.91
N PHE A 73 -6.43 12.32 -16.51
CA PHE A 73 -5.52 12.83 -17.52
C PHE A 73 -6.38 13.36 -18.67
N GLU A 74 -6.38 14.68 -18.83
CA GLU A 74 -6.96 15.31 -20.00
C GLU A 74 -6.30 14.74 -21.25
N LYS A 75 -7.12 14.51 -22.26
CA LYS A 75 -6.74 13.97 -23.57
C LYS A 75 -5.72 14.90 -24.23
N ASN A 76 -4.44 14.74 -23.92
CA ASN A 76 -3.40 15.18 -24.84
C ASN A 76 -3.29 14.12 -25.92
N GLY A 77 -3.99 14.40 -27.02
CA GLY A 77 -4.15 13.51 -28.16
C GLY A 77 -2.80 13.20 -28.79
N LEU A 78 -2.49 11.90 -28.86
CA LEU A 78 -1.68 11.22 -29.89
C LEU A 78 -1.52 9.74 -29.49
N TYR A 79 -2.64 9.05 -29.26
CA TYR A 79 -2.65 7.59 -29.28
C TYR A 79 -3.73 7.14 -30.25
N LEU A 80 -3.27 6.79 -31.45
CA LEU A 80 -4.03 6.16 -32.52
C LEU A 80 -4.65 4.85 -31.99
N ASN A 81 -5.98 4.76 -32.13
CA ASN A 81 -6.76 3.52 -32.26
C ASN A 81 -6.60 2.45 -31.17
N SER A 82 -7.12 2.73 -29.97
CA SER A 82 -7.82 1.69 -29.18
C SER A 82 -8.85 2.37 -28.28
N GLY A 83 -10.09 1.87 -28.25
CA GLY A 83 -11.27 2.54 -27.68
C GLY A 83 -11.33 2.70 -26.15
N SER A 84 -10.20 2.82 -25.45
CA SER A 84 -10.16 3.20 -24.03
C SER A 84 -9.34 4.47 -23.84
N THR A 85 -10.02 5.62 -23.77
CA THR A 85 -9.43 6.95 -23.61
C THR A 85 -8.91 7.24 -22.19
N GLY A 86 -8.28 6.25 -21.54
CA GLY A 86 -7.81 6.36 -20.17
C GLY A 86 -6.47 5.65 -19.96
N MET A 87 -5.75 6.08 -18.92
CA MET A 87 -4.48 5.48 -18.50
C MET A 87 -4.63 3.95 -18.33
N PRO A 88 -3.68 3.14 -18.86
CA PRO A 88 -3.70 1.69 -18.68
C PRO A 88 -3.61 1.33 -17.18
N ARG A 89 -4.02 0.10 -16.83
CA ARG A 89 -4.09 -0.35 -15.43
C ARG A 89 -2.75 -0.18 -14.70
N GLU A 90 -1.67 -0.56 -15.34
CA GLU A 90 -0.30 -0.50 -14.83
C GLU A 90 0.12 0.96 -14.58
N GLY A 91 -0.25 1.86 -15.49
CA GLY A 91 -0.03 3.30 -15.33
C GLY A 91 -0.75 3.86 -14.11
N LYS A 92 -2.00 3.43 -13.85
CA LYS A 92 -2.76 3.86 -12.68
C LYS A 92 -2.11 3.40 -11.37
N ILE A 93 -1.63 2.15 -11.33
CA ILE A 93 -0.92 1.59 -10.16
C ILE A 93 0.40 2.34 -9.95
N ALA A 94 1.17 2.58 -11.01
CA ALA A 94 2.41 3.35 -10.93
C ALA A 94 2.16 4.78 -10.43
N HIS A 95 1.11 5.44 -10.91
CA HIS A 95 0.72 6.76 -10.43
C HIS A 95 0.33 6.77 -8.95
N ALA A 96 -0.46 5.79 -8.49
CA ALA A 96 -0.80 5.65 -7.07
C ALA A 96 0.44 5.44 -6.21
N ARG A 97 1.40 4.60 -6.64
CA ARG A 97 2.68 4.40 -5.95
C ARG A 97 3.49 5.70 -5.87
N ASN A 98 3.51 6.49 -6.94
CA ASN A 98 4.18 7.80 -6.94
C ASN A 98 3.53 8.81 -5.98
N ILE A 99 2.21 8.81 -5.84
CA ILE A 99 1.51 9.62 -4.82
C ILE A 99 1.98 9.22 -3.43
N VAL A 100 2.03 7.91 -3.15
CA VAL A 100 2.48 7.41 -1.85
C VAL A 100 3.94 7.78 -1.57
N LEU A 101 4.82 7.64 -2.56
CA LEU A 101 6.22 8.05 -2.45
C LEU A 101 6.37 9.56 -2.22
N HIS A 102 5.56 10.38 -2.88
CA HIS A 102 5.56 11.82 -2.67
C HIS A 102 5.15 12.19 -1.22
N GLU A 103 4.12 11.55 -0.67
CA GLU A 103 3.75 11.77 0.74
C GLU A 103 4.79 11.18 1.72
N TYR A 104 5.42 10.05 1.37
CA TYR A 104 6.52 9.49 2.15
C TYR A 104 7.63 10.51 2.36
N GLN A 105 8.03 11.21 1.28
CA GLN A 105 9.10 12.22 1.28
C GLN A 105 8.83 13.44 2.16
N LYS A 106 7.56 13.72 2.53
CA LYS A 106 7.21 14.85 3.40
C LYS A 106 7.45 14.59 4.89
N GLY A 107 7.68 13.34 5.28
CA GLY A 107 7.96 12.96 6.66
C GLY A 107 9.39 12.47 6.84
N GLU A 108 9.70 12.11 8.08
CA GLU A 108 11.02 11.59 8.44
C GLU A 108 11.32 10.26 7.70
N PRO A 109 12.54 10.09 7.17
CA PRO A 109 12.99 8.83 6.58
C PRO A 109 12.92 7.68 7.60
N THR A 110 12.55 6.50 7.13
CA THR A 110 12.56 5.27 7.93
C THR A 110 13.64 4.32 7.46
N GLU A 111 14.13 3.46 8.36
CA GLU A 111 15.15 2.45 8.05
C GLU A 111 14.64 1.43 7.02
N TYR A 112 13.35 1.09 7.11
CA TYR A 112 12.70 0.15 6.19
C TYR A 112 11.48 0.78 5.52
N ILE A 113 11.21 0.36 4.27
CA ILE A 113 9.97 0.61 3.55
C ILE A 113 9.38 -0.73 3.15
N VAL A 114 8.11 -0.97 3.49
CA VAL A 114 7.38 -2.19 3.10
C VAL A 114 6.29 -1.79 2.13
N GLN A 115 6.41 -2.20 0.87
CA GLN A 115 5.41 -1.93 -0.15
C GLN A 115 4.44 -3.09 -0.28
N ILE A 116 3.14 -2.79 -0.21
CA ILE A 116 2.07 -3.79 -0.21
C ILE A 116 0.98 -3.45 -1.22
N ASP A 117 0.43 -4.47 -1.87
CA ASP A 117 -0.82 -4.33 -2.62
C ASP A 117 -1.97 -4.64 -1.66
N LEU A 118 -2.95 -3.74 -1.53
CA LEU A 118 -4.00 -3.80 -0.51
C LEU A 118 -5.21 -4.67 -0.94
N ASP A 119 -5.21 -5.15 -2.19
CA ASP A 119 -6.25 -6.01 -2.76
C ASP A 119 -5.92 -7.51 -2.67
N ILE A 120 -4.89 -7.88 -1.90
CA ILE A 120 -4.51 -9.27 -1.62
C ILE A 120 -5.25 -9.83 -0.39
N VAL A 121 -5.22 -11.16 -0.23
CA VAL A 121 -5.90 -11.85 0.89
C VAL A 121 -5.11 -11.73 2.19
N GLY A 122 -3.79 -11.70 2.07
CA GLY A 122 -2.81 -11.52 3.13
C GLY A 122 -1.41 -11.71 2.57
N TRP A 123 -0.40 -11.66 3.42
CA TRP A 123 0.99 -11.95 3.05
C TRP A 123 1.63 -12.94 4.03
N ASP A 124 2.73 -13.56 3.61
CA ASP A 124 3.56 -14.34 4.54
C ASP A 124 4.32 -13.41 5.50
N LEU A 125 3.69 -13.09 6.64
CA LEU A 125 4.28 -12.28 7.71
C LEU A 125 5.60 -12.87 8.23
N GLY A 126 5.75 -14.20 8.22
CA GLY A 126 6.96 -14.88 8.68
C GLY A 126 8.14 -14.58 7.77
N GLY A 127 7.94 -14.74 6.45
CA GLY A 127 8.94 -14.40 5.43
C GLY A 127 9.30 -12.91 5.43
N VAL A 128 8.31 -12.03 5.56
CA VAL A 128 8.55 -10.57 5.66
C VAL A 128 9.40 -10.24 6.89
N ARG A 129 9.10 -10.84 8.05
CA ARG A 129 9.86 -10.63 9.29
C ARG A 129 11.31 -11.11 9.21
N ASP A 130 11.55 -12.26 8.59
CA ASP A 130 12.91 -12.79 8.43
C ASP A 130 13.78 -11.90 7.52
N SER A 131 13.16 -11.03 6.71
CA SER A 131 13.87 -10.13 5.81
C SER A 131 14.59 -8.96 6.51
N PHE A 132 14.17 -8.59 7.72
CA PHE A 132 14.71 -7.42 8.42
C PHE A 132 16.02 -7.73 9.16
N GLY A 133 16.85 -6.70 9.39
CA GLY A 133 18.12 -6.84 10.12
C GLY A 133 19.24 -7.53 9.33
N ARG A 134 19.04 -7.78 8.03
CA ARG A 134 19.99 -8.45 7.13
C ARG A 134 20.53 -7.51 6.04
N SER A 135 20.77 -6.25 6.41
CA SER A 135 21.25 -5.20 5.50
C SER A 135 22.61 -5.49 4.85
N SER A 136 23.39 -6.45 5.38
CA SER A 136 24.62 -6.93 4.75
C SER A 136 24.38 -7.98 3.65
N GLN A 137 23.18 -8.53 3.54
CA GLN A 137 22.82 -9.59 2.60
C GLN A 137 21.97 -9.06 1.44
N TRP A 138 21.09 -8.09 1.70
CA TRP A 138 20.22 -7.49 0.69
C TRP A 138 19.76 -6.09 1.06
N ASP A 139 19.56 -5.27 0.02
CA ASP A 139 18.88 -3.97 0.11
C ASP A 139 17.36 -4.09 -0.12
N VAL A 140 16.94 -5.13 -0.84
CA VAL A 140 15.54 -5.38 -1.22
C VAL A 140 15.21 -6.85 -1.06
N ALA A 141 14.09 -7.15 -0.42
CA ALA A 141 13.52 -8.47 -0.31
C ALA A 141 12.08 -8.48 -0.85
N CYS A 142 11.67 -9.59 -1.45
CA CYS A 142 10.32 -9.79 -1.96
C CYS A 142 9.68 -10.96 -1.22
N ALA A 143 8.45 -10.77 -0.74
CA ALA A 143 7.62 -11.82 -0.17
C ALA A 143 6.40 -12.05 -1.07
N HIS A 144 5.94 -13.29 -1.16
CA HIS A 144 4.73 -13.61 -1.92
C HIS A 144 3.47 -13.23 -1.13
N GLY A 145 2.48 -12.65 -1.82
CA GLY A 145 1.12 -12.53 -1.30
C GLY A 145 0.40 -13.87 -1.29
N VAL A 146 -0.52 -14.05 -0.33
CA VAL A 146 -1.48 -15.15 -0.33
C VAL A 146 -2.68 -14.73 -1.17
N ILE A 147 -3.07 -15.53 -2.17
CA ILE A 147 -4.06 -15.15 -3.17
C ILE A 147 -5.22 -16.16 -3.23
N LEU A 148 -6.44 -15.64 -3.31
CA LEU A 148 -7.65 -16.39 -3.64
C LEU A 148 -7.65 -16.70 -5.14
N PHE A 149 -7.76 -17.98 -5.52
CA PHE A 149 -7.92 -18.49 -6.90
C PHE A 149 -6.66 -18.63 -7.79
N GLY A 150 -5.45 -18.76 -7.23
CA GLY A 150 -4.35 -19.47 -7.91
C GLY A 150 -3.56 -18.72 -8.99
N ILE A 151 -3.59 -17.39 -9.04
CA ILE A 151 -2.70 -16.59 -9.91
C ILE A 151 -1.78 -15.75 -9.03
N TYR A 152 -0.47 -16.04 -9.07
CA TYR A 152 0.57 -15.25 -8.39
C TYR A 152 0.68 -13.85 -9.02
N ARG A 153 0.63 -12.82 -8.18
CA ARG A 153 1.06 -11.46 -8.51
C ARG A 153 1.90 -10.92 -7.37
#